data_AF-A0A6G4HRH7-F1
#
_entry.id   AF-A0A6G4HRH7-F1
#
_cell.length_a   1.000
_cell.length_b   1.000
_cell.length_c   1.000
_cell.angle_alpha   90.00
_cell.angle_beta   90.00
_cell.angle_gamma   90.00
#
_symmetry.space_group_name_H-M   'P 1'
#
loop_
_entity.id
_entity.type
_entity.pdbx_description
1 polymer ?
#
loop_
_entity_poly.entity_id
_entity_poly.type
_entity_poly.pdbx_seq_one_letter_code
_entity_poly.pdbx_strand_id
1 'polypeptide(L)'
;MGFFDLKATCSVCLREVGLKRYKIKKSNAWICPECLKRAGGVLAVDISKCTTEDIKGIIAQKEFKGQKKIDTFTNNSLGTAKEMYDYCIHNGFGSGWNEKWGVKHFKIIEDNLMSDEKVYMTFIGMHKSVYSNEDGGYFAYAITNRRIMLSQKSAVAGETFKSVSLENINDITFESGVLFSTITIDTIREILKIELYKGSGKLVNSKIHEVIDAINNNSKHRSLQSNNAVSVADELKKFKELLDMGVLTQE
;
A
#
# COMPACT_ATOMS: atom_id res chain seq x y z
N MET A 1 33.94 -36.26 -27.79
CA MET A 1 33.83 -34.78 -27.86
C MET A 1 32.56 -34.39 -27.11
N GLY A 2 32.50 -33.56 -26.06
CA GLY A 2 33.50 -32.90 -25.23
C GLY A 2 33.05 -33.01 -23.76
N PHE A 3 33.96 -33.49 -22.93
CA PHE A 3 33.81 -33.72 -21.50
C PHE A 3 34.40 -32.45 -20.83
N PHE A 4 33.62 -31.77 -19.99
CA PHE A 4 33.95 -30.52 -19.27
C PHE A 4 33.87 -29.18 -20.05
N ASP A 5 32.65 -28.75 -20.39
CA ASP A 5 32.39 -27.30 -20.34
C ASP A 5 32.37 -26.87 -18.86
N LEU A 6 33.54 -26.42 -18.40
CA LEU A 6 33.82 -25.93 -17.04
C LEU A 6 32.97 -24.72 -16.63
N LYS A 7 32.19 -24.16 -17.57
CA LYS A 7 31.38 -22.98 -17.40
C LYS A 7 30.00 -23.22 -18.01
N ALA A 8 28.95 -23.16 -17.20
CA ALA A 8 27.58 -23.03 -17.70
C ALA A 8 27.02 -21.70 -17.21
N THR A 9 26.00 -21.17 -17.87
CA THR A 9 25.34 -19.94 -17.44
C THR A 9 24.06 -20.27 -16.68
N CYS A 10 23.82 -19.56 -15.59
CA CYS A 10 22.57 -19.68 -14.86
C CYS A 10 21.42 -19.05 -15.67
N SER A 11 20.36 -19.80 -15.95
CA SER A 11 19.19 -19.30 -16.70
C SER A 11 18.35 -18.24 -15.96
N VAL A 12 18.59 -18.07 -14.65
CA VAL A 12 17.89 -17.12 -13.79
C VAL A 12 18.66 -15.82 -13.62
N CYS A 13 19.95 -15.87 -13.25
CA CYS A 13 20.77 -14.66 -13.03
C CYS A 13 21.83 -14.39 -14.10
N LEU A 14 21.91 -15.21 -15.15
CA LEU A 14 22.81 -15.09 -16.29
C LEU A 14 24.32 -15.08 -15.95
N ARG A 15 24.69 -15.34 -14.69
CA ARG A 15 26.08 -15.45 -14.25
C ARG A 15 26.67 -16.82 -14.61
N GLU A 16 27.97 -16.85 -14.88
CA GLU A 16 28.73 -18.10 -15.04
C GLU A 16 28.70 -18.91 -13.73
N VAL A 17 28.43 -20.21 -13.85
CA VAL A 17 28.39 -21.18 -12.76
C VAL A 17 29.34 -22.34 -13.04
N GLY A 18 30.19 -22.61 -12.05
CA GLY A 18 31.10 -23.76 -12.04
C GLY A 18 30.39 -25.06 -11.61
N LEU A 19 31.14 -25.93 -10.95
CA LEU A 19 30.75 -27.32 -10.61
C LEU A 19 29.52 -27.43 -9.69
N LYS A 20 29.27 -26.44 -8.82
CA LYS A 20 28.12 -26.41 -7.91
C LYS A 20 26.91 -25.78 -8.61
N ARG A 21 26.26 -26.52 -9.53
CA ARG A 21 25.06 -26.09 -10.28
C ARG A 21 24.00 -27.20 -10.30
N TYR A 22 22.74 -26.81 -10.37
CA TYR A 22 21.61 -27.75 -10.43
C TYR A 22 20.96 -27.71 -11.82
N LYS A 23 20.56 -28.87 -12.34
CA LYS A 23 19.93 -28.99 -13.66
C LYS A 23 18.41 -29.01 -13.52
N ILE A 24 17.74 -28.04 -14.13
CA ILE A 24 16.29 -28.01 -14.28
C ILE A 24 15.93 -29.02 -15.37
N LYS A 25 15.29 -30.14 -14.99
CA LYS A 25 15.09 -31.27 -15.91
C LYS A 25 14.12 -30.93 -17.04
N LYS A 26 13.04 -30.18 -16.75
CA LYS A 26 12.01 -29.84 -17.75
C LYS A 26 12.47 -28.88 -18.83
N SER A 27 13.26 -27.86 -18.48
CA SER A 27 13.73 -26.84 -19.43
C SER A 27 15.19 -27.05 -19.88
N ASN A 28 15.81 -28.17 -19.49
CA ASN A 28 17.20 -28.52 -19.79
C ASN A 28 18.20 -27.37 -19.48
N ALA A 29 17.92 -26.58 -18.45
CA ALA A 29 18.65 -25.37 -18.10
C ALA A 29 19.39 -25.49 -16.75
N TRP A 30 20.39 -24.65 -16.51
CA TRP A 30 21.19 -24.66 -15.28
C TRP A 30 20.79 -23.54 -14.32
N ILE A 31 20.70 -23.86 -13.02
CA ILE A 31 20.47 -22.88 -11.96
C ILE A 31 21.61 -22.89 -10.93
N CYS A 32 22.01 -21.71 -10.49
CA CYS A 32 23.03 -21.53 -9.48
C CYS A 32 22.46 -21.77 -8.06
N PRO A 33 23.30 -22.16 -7.08
CA PRO A 33 22.88 -22.38 -5.70
C PRO A 33 22.26 -21.12 -5.08
N GLU A 34 22.75 -19.93 -5.43
CA GLU A 34 22.21 -18.66 -4.93
C GLU A 34 20.78 -18.39 -5.43
N CYS A 35 20.50 -18.61 -6.71
CA CYS A 35 19.15 -18.47 -7.27
C CYS A 35 18.21 -19.53 -6.72
N LEU A 36 18.70 -20.75 -6.52
CA LEU A 36 17.90 -21.80 -5.89
C LEU A 36 17.59 -21.48 -4.43
N LYS A 37 18.55 -20.93 -3.68
CA LYS A 37 18.35 -20.46 -2.31
C LYS A 37 17.36 -19.29 -2.25
N ARG A 38 17.47 -18.30 -3.16
CA ARG A 38 16.47 -17.22 -3.35
C ARG A 38 15.06 -17.77 -3.62
N ALA A 39 14.95 -18.86 -4.37
CA ALA A 39 13.68 -19.51 -4.64
C ALA A 39 13.14 -20.33 -3.44
N GLY A 40 13.91 -20.54 -2.37
CA GLY A 40 13.51 -21.29 -1.17
C GLY A 40 14.29 -22.57 -0.89
N GLY A 41 15.34 -22.84 -1.67
CA GLY A 41 16.16 -24.04 -1.54
C GLY A 41 15.51 -25.30 -2.11
N VAL A 42 16.27 -26.40 -2.06
CA VAL A 42 15.89 -27.73 -2.57
C VAL A 42 14.64 -28.32 -1.92
N LEU A 43 14.28 -27.89 -0.70
CA LEU A 43 13.09 -28.36 0.01
C LEU A 43 11.79 -27.70 -0.49
N ALA A 44 11.87 -26.47 -1.00
CA ALA A 44 10.71 -25.70 -1.43
C ALA A 44 10.52 -25.70 -2.96
N VAL A 45 11.54 -26.04 -3.74
CA VAL A 45 11.52 -26.01 -5.20
C VAL A 45 11.93 -27.38 -5.75
N ASP A 46 10.97 -28.08 -6.34
CA ASP A 46 11.22 -29.35 -7.04
C ASP A 46 11.77 -29.07 -8.45
N ILE A 47 13.10 -29.05 -8.56
CA ILE A 47 13.87 -28.77 -9.78
C ILE A 47 13.56 -29.80 -10.90
N SER A 48 12.98 -30.96 -10.56
CA SER A 48 12.59 -31.97 -11.55
C SER A 48 11.24 -31.66 -12.22
N LYS A 49 10.37 -30.88 -11.57
CA LYS A 49 8.99 -30.61 -12.02
C LYS A 49 8.71 -29.17 -12.44
N CYS A 50 9.59 -28.22 -12.14
CA CYS A 50 9.44 -26.80 -12.46
C CYS A 50 10.19 -26.38 -13.73
N THR A 51 9.76 -25.28 -14.36
CA THR A 51 10.47 -24.62 -15.47
C THR A 51 11.33 -23.44 -14.99
N THR A 52 12.08 -22.83 -15.91
CA THR A 52 12.87 -21.62 -15.63
C THR A 52 12.00 -20.42 -15.27
N GLU A 53 10.81 -20.33 -15.88
CA GLU A 53 9.85 -19.25 -15.69
C GLU A 53 9.20 -19.36 -14.31
N ASP A 54 8.85 -20.58 -13.89
CA ASP A 54 8.29 -20.85 -12.55
C ASP A 54 9.24 -20.38 -11.45
N ILE A 55 10.54 -20.68 -11.59
CA ILE A 55 11.55 -20.31 -10.59
C ILE A 55 11.75 -18.80 -10.55
N LYS A 56 11.77 -18.13 -11.71
CA LYS A 56 11.79 -16.65 -11.75
C LYS A 56 10.55 -16.06 -11.07
N GLY A 57 9.38 -16.65 -11.29
CA GLY A 57 8.13 -16.27 -10.63
C GLY A 57 8.17 -16.45 -9.11
N ILE A 58 8.70 -17.57 -8.62
CA ILE A 58 8.84 -17.84 -7.17
C ILE A 58 9.82 -16.86 -6.52
N ILE A 59 10.95 -16.58 -7.17
CA ILE A 59 11.93 -15.59 -6.68
C ILE A 59 11.29 -14.21 -6.62
N ALA A 60 10.60 -13.77 -7.68
CA ALA A 60 9.91 -12.49 -7.70
C ALA A 60 8.83 -12.40 -6.61
N GLN A 61 8.03 -13.46 -6.41
CA GLN A 61 7.03 -13.52 -5.34
C GLN A 61 7.65 -13.51 -3.94
N LYS A 62 8.82 -14.12 -3.76
CA LYS A 62 9.52 -14.16 -2.47
C LYS A 62 10.28 -12.88 -2.17
N GLU A 63 10.83 -12.22 -3.18
CA GLU A 63 11.40 -10.88 -3.06
C GLU A 63 10.31 -9.88 -2.71
N PHE A 64 9.15 -9.99 -3.37
CA PHE A 64 7.95 -9.21 -3.03
C PHE A 64 7.44 -9.49 -1.60
N LYS A 65 7.43 -10.75 -1.15
CA LYS A 65 7.07 -11.12 0.24
C LYS A 65 8.15 -10.74 1.27
N GLY A 66 9.42 -10.70 0.87
CA GLY A 66 10.56 -10.31 1.69
C GLY A 66 10.62 -8.79 1.93
N GLN A 67 10.22 -7.99 0.93
CA GLN A 67 10.00 -6.55 1.07
C GLN A 67 8.88 -6.22 2.07
N LYS A 68 7.85 -7.08 2.19
CA LYS A 68 6.72 -6.92 3.13
C LYS A 68 7.08 -6.94 4.63
N LYS A 69 8.33 -7.22 5.00
CA LYS A 69 8.81 -7.17 6.40
C LYS A 69 9.52 -5.86 6.76
N ILE A 70 9.76 -4.96 5.79
CA ILE A 70 10.50 -3.69 5.97
C ILE A 70 9.71 -2.51 5.36
N ASP A 71 8.38 -2.51 5.48
CA ASP A 71 7.59 -1.27 5.45
C ASP A 71 6.68 -1.22 6.69
N THR A 72 7.28 -1.56 7.82
CA THR A 72 6.73 -1.27 9.14
C THR A 72 6.80 0.23 9.37
N PHE A 73 5.89 1.03 8.79
CA PHE A 73 5.48 2.31 9.39
C PHE A 73 6.59 3.24 9.94
N THR A 74 7.79 3.25 9.35
CA THR A 74 8.91 4.03 9.88
C THR A 74 8.92 5.39 9.21
N ASN A 75 8.29 6.35 9.88
CA ASN A 75 8.79 7.70 10.12
C ASN A 75 9.27 8.60 8.95
N ASN A 76 9.05 8.25 7.69
CA ASN A 76 9.06 9.25 6.63
C ASN A 76 7.65 9.84 6.58
N SER A 77 7.48 10.98 7.24
CA SER A 77 6.27 11.79 7.08
C SER A 77 6.09 12.04 5.59
N LEU A 78 5.04 11.50 4.98
CA LEU A 78 4.62 11.84 3.61
C LEU A 78 4.03 13.27 3.64
N GLY A 79 4.85 14.24 4.03
CA GLY A 79 4.43 15.62 4.30
C GLY A 79 4.60 16.52 3.09
N THR A 80 5.54 16.18 2.19
CA THR A 80 5.79 16.96 0.98
C THR A 80 5.25 16.27 -0.28
N ALA A 81 4.90 17.06 -1.29
CA ALA A 81 4.40 16.55 -2.56
C ALA A 81 5.40 15.63 -3.28
N LYS A 82 6.70 15.88 -3.11
CA LYS A 82 7.75 15.04 -3.70
C LYS A 82 7.81 13.67 -3.01
N GLU A 83 7.77 13.63 -1.67
CA GLU A 83 7.73 12.36 -0.93
C GLU A 83 6.48 11.54 -1.28
N MET A 84 5.32 12.21 -1.39
CA MET A 84 4.07 11.59 -1.83
C MET A 84 4.18 10.99 -3.24
N TYR A 85 4.85 11.68 -4.17
CA TYR A 85 5.06 11.17 -5.52
C TYR A 85 6.06 9.99 -5.54
N ASP A 86 7.20 10.14 -4.87
CA ASP A 86 8.24 9.11 -4.79
C ASP A 86 7.68 7.81 -4.18
N TYR A 87 6.81 7.93 -3.16
CA TYR A 87 6.09 6.80 -2.58
C TYR A 87 5.22 6.06 -3.60
N CYS A 88 4.50 6.79 -4.47
CA CYS A 88 3.68 6.18 -5.51
C CYS A 88 4.52 5.35 -6.49
N ILE A 89 5.65 5.92 -6.93
CA ILE A 89 6.55 5.28 -7.89
C ILE A 89 7.19 4.02 -7.30
N HIS A 90 7.73 4.12 -6.09
CA HIS A 90 8.40 3.00 -5.42
C HIS A 90 7.47 1.82 -5.17
N ASN A 91 6.20 2.07 -4.85
CA ASN A 91 5.22 1.02 -4.56
C ASN A 91 4.44 0.53 -5.79
N GLY A 92 4.68 1.11 -6.98
CA GLY A 92 3.92 0.78 -8.19
C GLY A 92 2.44 1.21 -8.13
N PHE A 93 2.13 2.27 -7.38
CA PHE A 93 0.78 2.80 -7.18
C PHE A 93 0.37 3.84 -8.25
N GLY A 94 1.01 3.79 -9.42
CA GLY A 94 0.76 4.70 -10.53
C GLY A 94 1.76 5.87 -10.58
N SER A 95 2.10 6.29 -11.79
CA SER A 95 3.10 7.34 -12.05
C SER A 95 2.51 8.63 -12.62
N GLY A 96 1.25 8.59 -13.03
CA GLY A 96 0.68 9.62 -13.91
C GLY A 96 1.51 9.77 -15.19
N TRP A 97 1.61 11.01 -15.67
CA TRP A 97 2.29 11.34 -16.91
C TRP A 97 3.81 11.48 -16.75
N ASN A 98 4.26 12.22 -15.73
CA ASN A 98 5.67 12.43 -15.40
C ASN A 98 5.77 13.01 -13.97
N GLU A 99 7.00 13.14 -13.47
CA GLU A 99 7.28 13.66 -12.12
C GLU A 99 6.74 15.08 -11.91
N LYS A 100 7.01 16.01 -12.83
CA LYS A 100 6.52 17.39 -12.72
C LYS A 100 4.99 17.44 -12.60
N TRP A 101 4.30 16.62 -13.39
CA TRP A 101 2.85 16.49 -13.33
C TRP A 101 2.43 15.92 -11.98
N GLY A 102 3.02 14.82 -11.53
CA GLY A 102 2.65 14.15 -10.28
C GLY A 102 2.87 15.02 -9.05
N VAL A 103 4.06 15.60 -8.92
CA VAL A 103 4.41 16.53 -7.82
C VAL A 103 3.48 17.74 -7.81
N LYS A 104 3.12 18.29 -8.99
CA LYS A 104 2.18 19.42 -9.10
C LYS A 104 0.78 19.07 -8.57
N HIS A 105 0.34 17.82 -8.71
CA HIS A 105 -0.96 17.38 -8.21
C HIS A 105 -0.87 17.14 -6.70
N PHE A 106 0.14 16.42 -6.23
CA PHE A 106 0.39 16.23 -4.81
C PHE A 106 0.63 17.54 -4.04
N LYS A 107 1.08 18.61 -4.71
CA LYS A 107 1.24 19.92 -4.07
C LYS A 107 -0.09 20.49 -3.55
N ILE A 108 -1.20 20.25 -4.24
CA ILE A 108 -2.53 20.63 -3.75
C ILE A 108 -2.85 19.87 -2.45
N ILE A 109 -2.49 18.59 -2.38
CA ILE A 109 -2.71 17.76 -1.18
C ILE A 109 -1.85 18.27 -0.02
N GLU A 110 -0.56 18.54 -0.28
CA GLU A 110 0.37 19.12 0.69
C GLU A 110 -0.17 20.45 1.25
N ASP A 111 -0.64 21.35 0.38
CA ASP A 111 -1.11 22.68 0.78
C ASP A 111 -2.44 22.63 1.57
N ASN A 112 -3.20 21.52 1.47
CA ASN A 112 -4.45 21.29 2.21
C ASN A 112 -4.30 20.35 3.42
N LEU A 113 -3.09 19.91 3.72
CA LEU A 113 -2.79 19.03 4.84
C LEU A 113 -2.80 19.82 6.15
N MET A 114 -3.55 19.35 7.15
CA MET A 114 -3.54 19.96 8.48
C MET A 114 -2.26 19.58 9.24
N SER A 115 -1.82 20.42 10.18
CA SER A 115 -0.57 20.23 10.92
C SER A 115 -0.47 18.94 11.72
N ASP A 116 -1.59 18.33 12.08
CA ASP A 116 -1.68 17.06 12.82
C ASP A 116 -2.22 15.89 11.96
N GLU A 117 -2.42 16.13 10.67
CA GLU A 117 -2.90 15.14 9.71
C GLU A 117 -1.71 14.40 9.10
N LYS A 118 -1.73 13.06 9.18
CA LYS A 118 -0.65 12.21 8.67
C LYS A 118 -1.13 11.46 7.45
N VAL A 119 -0.33 11.47 6.38
CA VAL A 119 -0.59 10.69 5.17
C VAL A 119 -0.01 9.28 5.33
N TYR A 120 -0.83 8.27 5.08
CA TYR A 120 -0.52 6.84 5.25
C TYR A 120 -0.22 6.13 3.93
N MET A 121 -0.85 6.60 2.85
CA MET A 121 -0.53 6.15 1.51
C MET A 121 -0.96 7.18 0.47
N THR A 122 -0.26 7.17 -0.66
CA THR A 122 -0.59 7.96 -1.84
C THR A 122 -0.61 7.07 -3.09
N PHE A 123 -1.41 7.45 -4.08
CA PHE A 123 -1.47 6.77 -5.38
C PHE A 123 -1.97 7.71 -6.47
N ILE A 124 -1.75 7.35 -7.74
CA ILE A 124 -2.26 8.08 -8.90
C ILE A 124 -3.14 7.16 -9.72
N GLY A 125 -4.39 7.56 -9.96
CA GLY A 125 -5.36 6.80 -10.74
C GLY A 125 -6.23 7.69 -11.62
N MET A 126 -6.88 7.09 -12.61
CA MET A 126 -7.82 7.79 -13.47
C MET A 126 -9.19 7.88 -12.78
N HIS A 127 -9.65 9.09 -12.50
CA HIS A 127 -10.96 9.32 -11.91
C HIS A 127 -12.03 9.18 -13.00
N LYS A 128 -12.95 8.25 -12.81
CA LYS A 128 -14.11 8.09 -13.69
C LYS A 128 -15.30 8.82 -13.11
N SER A 129 -15.91 9.66 -13.94
CA SER A 129 -17.19 10.25 -13.60
C SER A 129 -18.26 9.16 -13.55
N VAL A 130 -19.10 9.21 -12.52
CA VAL A 130 -20.23 8.30 -12.36
C VAL A 130 -21.47 8.81 -13.12
N TYR A 131 -21.54 10.12 -13.35
CA TYR A 131 -22.69 10.81 -13.94
C TYR A 131 -22.46 11.29 -15.39
N SER A 132 -21.22 11.23 -15.88
CA SER A 132 -20.88 11.57 -17.26
C SER A 132 -19.98 10.49 -17.87
N ASN A 133 -20.07 10.33 -19.19
CA ASN A 133 -19.19 9.43 -19.95
C ASN A 133 -17.80 10.04 -20.20
N GLU A 134 -17.51 11.20 -19.61
CA GLU A 134 -16.22 11.87 -19.74
C GLU A 134 -15.27 11.35 -18.65
N ASP A 135 -14.08 10.93 -19.06
CA ASP A 135 -13.02 10.60 -18.13
C ASP A 135 -12.56 11.90 -17.44
N GLY A 136 -12.60 11.93 -16.10
CA GLY A 136 -12.08 13.06 -15.31
C GLY A 136 -10.56 13.20 -15.42
N GLY A 137 -9.89 12.23 -16.04
CA GLY A 137 -8.44 12.17 -16.18
C GLY A 137 -7.76 11.67 -14.91
N TYR A 138 -6.43 11.84 -14.85
CA TYR A 138 -5.64 11.36 -13.72
C TYR A 138 -5.72 12.32 -12.54
N PHE A 139 -5.90 11.76 -11.35
CA PHE A 139 -5.90 12.45 -10.06
C PHE A 139 -4.81 11.87 -9.16
N ALA A 140 -4.24 12.72 -8.32
CA ALA A 140 -3.44 12.29 -7.18
C ALA A 140 -4.37 12.01 -6.00
N TYR A 141 -4.14 10.91 -5.30
CA TYR A 141 -4.91 10.49 -4.13
C TYR A 141 -4.00 10.33 -2.92
N ALA A 142 -4.50 10.70 -1.74
CA ALA A 142 -3.85 10.48 -0.46
C ALA A 142 -4.85 10.00 0.58
N ILE A 143 -4.48 8.99 1.36
CA ILE A 143 -5.27 8.51 2.49
C ILE A 143 -4.55 8.94 3.77
N THR A 144 -5.25 9.69 4.63
CA THR A 144 -4.75 10.15 5.92
C THR A 144 -5.40 9.40 7.08
N ASN A 145 -5.01 9.72 8.31
CA ASN A 145 -5.75 9.29 9.52
C ASN A 145 -7.17 9.87 9.63
N ARG A 146 -7.60 10.75 8.71
CA ARG A 146 -8.90 11.43 8.78
C ARG A 146 -9.78 11.18 7.55
N ARG A 147 -9.18 11.28 6.35
CA ARG A 147 -9.93 11.37 5.10
C ARG A 147 -9.13 10.85 3.92
N ILE A 148 -9.83 10.55 2.84
CA ILE A 148 -9.27 10.39 1.51
C ILE A 148 -9.30 11.77 0.84
N MET A 149 -8.16 12.22 0.33
CA MET A 149 -8.04 13.43 -0.47
C MET A 149 -7.74 13.05 -1.92
N LEU A 150 -8.34 13.79 -2.85
CA LEU A 150 -8.02 13.71 -4.26
C LEU A 150 -7.83 15.11 -4.84
N SER A 151 -6.87 15.24 -5.75
CA SER A 151 -6.56 16.52 -6.36
C SER A 151 -6.11 16.41 -7.80
N GLN A 152 -6.46 17.42 -8.59
CA GLN A 152 -6.00 17.59 -9.95
C GLN A 152 -5.63 19.05 -10.22
N LYS A 153 -4.50 19.28 -10.89
CA LYS A 153 -4.07 20.63 -11.30
C LYS A 153 -4.04 20.74 -12.82
N SER A 154 -5.16 21.14 -13.40
CA SER A 154 -5.27 21.44 -14.82
C SER A 154 -4.62 22.79 -15.14
N ALA A 155 -3.93 22.89 -16.28
CA ALA A 155 -3.38 24.17 -16.74
C ALA A 155 -4.49 25.12 -17.24
N VAL A 156 -5.64 24.57 -17.64
CA VAL A 156 -6.75 25.32 -18.27
C VAL A 156 -7.97 25.39 -17.34
N ALA A 157 -8.26 24.30 -16.62
CA ALA A 157 -9.45 24.19 -15.75
C ALA A 157 -9.18 24.51 -14.27
N GLY A 158 -7.99 25.02 -13.94
CA GLY A 158 -7.61 25.37 -12.57
C GLY A 158 -7.29 24.17 -11.68
N GLU A 159 -7.56 24.31 -10.38
CA GLU A 159 -7.29 23.31 -9.35
C GLU A 159 -8.59 22.67 -8.89
N THR A 160 -8.61 21.34 -8.83
CA THR A 160 -9.68 20.56 -8.23
C THR A 160 -9.13 19.89 -6.99
N PHE A 161 -9.78 20.10 -5.85
CA PHE A 161 -9.49 19.41 -4.60
C PHE A 161 -10.81 18.90 -4.01
N LYS A 162 -10.78 17.68 -3.52
CA LYS A 162 -11.92 17.07 -2.85
C LYS A 162 -11.44 16.16 -1.74
N SER A 163 -12.22 16.08 -0.67
CA SER A 163 -11.90 15.21 0.46
C SER A 163 -13.12 14.51 1.02
N VAL A 164 -12.96 13.23 1.34
CA VAL A 164 -14.00 12.37 1.89
C VAL A 164 -13.54 11.84 3.24
N SER A 165 -14.27 12.12 4.31
CA SER A 165 -13.97 11.56 5.64
C SER A 165 -13.96 10.03 5.60
N LEU A 166 -12.99 9.41 6.27
CA LEU A 166 -12.91 7.94 6.36
C LEU A 166 -14.13 7.33 7.04
N GLU A 167 -14.78 8.07 7.93
CA GLU A 167 -16.01 7.64 8.61
C GLU A 167 -17.22 7.55 7.67
N ASN A 168 -17.14 8.23 6.52
CA ASN A 168 -18.22 8.25 5.54
C ASN A 168 -18.06 7.15 4.47
N ILE A 169 -17.04 6.30 4.57
CA ILE A 169 -16.85 5.18 3.64
C ILE A 169 -17.82 4.07 4.03
N ASN A 170 -18.62 3.62 3.07
CA ASN A 170 -19.54 2.51 3.23
C ASN A 170 -18.88 1.19 2.83
N ASP A 171 -18.41 1.11 1.57
CA ASP A 171 -17.70 -0.06 1.05
C ASP A 171 -16.60 0.32 0.05
N ILE A 172 -15.68 -0.63 -0.12
CA ILE A 172 -14.61 -0.55 -1.11
C ILE A 172 -14.69 -1.81 -1.96
N THR A 173 -14.97 -1.62 -3.24
CA THR A 173 -15.15 -2.69 -4.22
C THR A 173 -13.99 -2.68 -5.21
N PHE A 174 -13.46 -3.87 -5.52
CA PHE A 174 -12.39 -4.06 -6.49
C PHE A 174 -12.81 -4.97 -7.65
N GLU A 175 -12.71 -4.45 -8.86
CA GLU A 175 -13.01 -5.19 -10.10
C GLU A 175 -11.74 -5.33 -10.93
N SER A 176 -11.31 -6.57 -11.18
CA SER A 176 -10.14 -6.84 -12.02
C SER A 176 -10.58 -7.15 -13.46
N GLY A 177 -10.32 -6.23 -14.38
CA GLY A 177 -10.44 -6.48 -15.82
C GLY A 177 -9.24 -7.23 -16.41
N VAL A 178 -9.18 -7.25 -17.75
CA VAL A 178 -8.08 -7.87 -18.51
C VAL A 178 -6.81 -7.01 -18.41
N LEU A 179 -6.92 -5.72 -18.74
CA LEU A 179 -5.80 -4.75 -18.77
C LEU A 179 -5.85 -3.78 -17.58
N PHE A 180 -7.03 -3.28 -17.27
CA PHE A 180 -7.28 -2.35 -16.18
C PHE A 180 -8.00 -3.02 -15.02
N SER A 181 -8.00 -2.36 -13.88
CA SER A 181 -8.77 -2.70 -12.71
C SER A 181 -9.38 -1.44 -12.13
N THR A 182 -10.58 -1.58 -11.57
CA THR A 182 -11.34 -0.49 -10.99
C THR A 182 -11.43 -0.68 -9.49
N ILE A 183 -11.11 0.38 -8.75
CA ILE A 183 -11.41 0.51 -7.32
C ILE A 183 -12.58 1.48 -7.21
N THR A 184 -13.66 1.05 -6.58
CA THR A 184 -14.83 1.87 -6.29
C THR A 184 -14.91 2.04 -4.78
N ILE A 185 -14.84 3.29 -4.32
CA ILE A 185 -15.05 3.64 -2.91
C ILE A 185 -16.43 4.28 -2.83
N ASP A 186 -17.39 3.55 -2.29
CA ASP A 186 -18.72 4.08 -2.02
C ASP A 186 -18.72 4.80 -0.68
N THR A 187 -19.38 5.95 -0.65
CA THR A 187 -19.44 6.82 0.52
C THR A 187 -20.88 7.25 0.72
N ILE A 188 -21.20 7.79 1.89
CA ILE A 188 -22.56 8.23 2.23
C ILE A 188 -23.17 9.19 1.17
N ARG A 189 -22.34 10.00 0.50
CA ARG A 189 -22.82 11.04 -0.42
C ARG A 189 -22.42 10.84 -1.88
N GLU A 190 -21.41 10.02 -2.14
CA GLU A 190 -20.77 9.96 -3.46
C GLU A 190 -19.96 8.69 -3.70
N ILE A 191 -19.80 8.34 -4.97
CA ILE A 191 -19.02 7.18 -5.41
C ILE A 191 -17.73 7.67 -6.05
N LEU A 192 -16.58 7.25 -5.50
CA LEU A 192 -15.27 7.48 -6.13
C LEU A 192 -14.89 6.25 -6.94
N LYS A 193 -14.99 6.36 -8.27
CA LYS A 193 -14.55 5.31 -9.20
C LYS A 193 -13.17 5.63 -9.76
N ILE A 194 -12.23 4.72 -9.55
CA ILE A 194 -10.80 4.91 -9.83
C ILE A 194 -10.33 3.76 -10.72
N GLU A 195 -9.87 4.07 -11.92
CA GLU A 195 -9.29 3.09 -12.83
C GLU A 195 -7.75 3.14 -12.80
N LEU A 196 -7.14 1.96 -12.72
CA LEU A 196 -5.69 1.74 -12.63
C LEU A 196 -5.31 0.59 -13.57
N TYR A 197 -4.04 0.52 -13.97
CA TYR A 197 -3.53 -0.71 -14.57
C TYR A 197 -3.66 -1.88 -13.59
N LYS A 198 -4.00 -3.07 -14.10
CA LYS A 198 -4.31 -4.25 -13.28
C LYS A 198 -3.25 -4.60 -12.22
N GLY A 199 -1.97 -4.42 -12.55
CA GLY A 199 -0.88 -4.62 -11.60
C GLY A 199 -0.96 -3.64 -10.43
N SER A 200 -0.99 -2.34 -10.74
CA SER A 200 -1.11 -1.26 -9.76
C SER A 200 -2.41 -1.34 -8.96
N GLY A 201 -3.56 -1.59 -9.58
CA GLY A 201 -4.83 -1.61 -8.84
C GLY A 201 -4.92 -2.73 -7.81
N LYS A 202 -4.33 -3.91 -8.07
CA LYS A 202 -4.23 -4.96 -7.04
C LYS A 202 -3.40 -4.53 -5.83
N LEU A 203 -2.27 -3.86 -6.11
CA LEU A 203 -1.36 -3.37 -5.08
C LEU A 203 -2.01 -2.25 -4.25
N VAL A 204 -2.62 -1.28 -4.93
CA VAL A 204 -3.36 -0.17 -4.30
C VAL A 204 -4.51 -0.71 -3.46
N ASN A 205 -5.37 -1.58 -4.01
CA ASN A 205 -6.50 -2.13 -3.26
C ASN A 205 -6.05 -2.84 -1.97
N SER A 206 -5.01 -3.67 -2.08
CA SER A 206 -4.45 -4.36 -0.91
C SER A 206 -3.94 -3.38 0.15
N LYS A 207 -3.28 -2.30 -0.28
CA LYS A 207 -2.72 -1.29 0.63
C LYS A 207 -3.81 -0.42 1.26
N ILE A 208 -4.88 -0.10 0.53
CA ILE A 208 -6.03 0.66 1.06
C ILE A 208 -6.61 -0.07 2.27
N HIS A 209 -6.91 -1.36 2.16
CA HIS A 209 -7.42 -2.14 3.29
C HIS A 209 -6.44 -2.20 4.46
N GLU A 210 -5.15 -2.44 4.18
CA GLU A 210 -4.11 -2.45 5.22
C GLU A 210 -4.04 -1.11 5.99
N VAL A 211 -4.11 0.01 5.28
CA VAL A 211 -4.06 1.35 5.86
C VAL A 211 -5.32 1.64 6.67
N ILE A 212 -6.51 1.35 6.14
CA ILE A 212 -7.78 1.58 6.83
C ILE A 212 -7.84 0.73 8.11
N ASP A 213 -7.46 -0.54 8.04
CA ASP A 213 -7.40 -1.42 9.22
C ASP A 213 -6.41 -0.90 10.26
N ALA A 214 -5.24 -0.43 9.84
CA ALA A 214 -4.25 0.16 10.74
C ALA A 214 -4.78 1.44 11.43
N ILE A 215 -5.50 2.30 10.71
CA ILE A 215 -6.11 3.52 11.26
C ILE A 215 -7.21 3.14 12.27
N ASN A 216 -8.07 2.19 11.94
CA ASN A 216 -9.16 1.72 12.80
C ASN A 216 -8.65 1.02 14.08
N ASN A 217 -7.54 0.28 13.99
CA ASN A 217 -6.95 -0.35 15.17
C ASN A 217 -6.26 0.67 16.09
N ASN A 218 -5.60 1.68 15.52
CA ASN A 218 -5.01 2.77 16.29
C ASN A 218 -6.08 3.63 17.00
N SER A 219 -7.22 3.89 16.35
CA SER A 219 -8.32 4.62 16.97
C SER A 219 -8.98 3.85 18.12
N LYS A 220 -9.21 2.53 17.94
CA LYS A 220 -9.71 1.64 19.02
C LYS A 220 -8.74 1.54 20.20
N HIS A 221 -7.44 1.45 19.95
CA HIS A 221 -6.45 1.42 21.03
C HIS A 221 -6.43 2.75 21.81
N ARG A 222 -6.60 3.89 21.11
CA ARG A 222 -6.69 5.21 21.75
C ARG A 222 -7.95 5.38 22.60
N SER A 223 -9.10 4.84 22.17
CA SER A 223 -10.33 4.87 22.98
C SER A 223 -10.27 3.92 24.18
N LEU A 224 -9.63 2.76 24.04
CA LEU A 224 -9.41 1.82 25.15
C LEU A 224 -8.40 2.34 26.18
N GLN A 225 -7.37 3.09 25.76
CA GLN A 225 -6.43 3.74 26.67
C GLN A 225 -7.01 4.99 27.35
N SER A 226 -7.95 5.70 26.71
CA SER A 226 -8.64 6.84 27.34
C SER A 226 -9.62 6.40 28.44
N ASN A 227 -10.14 5.18 28.39
CA ASN A 227 -11.08 4.65 29.39
C ASN A 227 -10.43 3.86 30.54
N ASN A 228 -9.12 3.60 30.48
CA ASN A 228 -8.39 2.83 31.51
C ASN A 228 -7.27 3.61 32.22
N ALA A 229 -7.22 4.94 32.07
CA ALA A 229 -6.21 5.79 32.70
C ALA A 229 -6.74 6.66 33.87
N VAL A 230 -7.95 6.38 34.35
CA VAL A 230 -8.33 6.72 35.73
C VAL A 230 -8.70 5.40 36.37
N SER A 231 -7.89 4.94 37.31
CA SER A 231 -8.18 3.73 38.08
C SER A 231 -9.57 3.92 38.70
N VAL A 232 -10.48 2.96 38.53
CA VAL A 232 -11.80 2.98 39.18
C VAL A 232 -11.68 3.27 40.68
N ALA A 233 -10.57 2.88 41.31
CA ALA A 233 -10.24 3.20 42.69
C ALA A 233 -10.03 4.70 42.95
N ASP A 234 -9.44 5.45 42.00
CA ASP A 234 -9.24 6.90 42.10
C ASP A 234 -10.55 7.66 41.92
N GLU A 235 -11.46 7.17 41.08
CA GLU A 235 -12.82 7.73 40.96
C GLU A 235 -13.61 7.48 42.25
N LEU A 236 -13.61 6.25 42.77
CA LEU A 236 -14.26 5.91 44.04
C LEU A 236 -13.70 6.72 45.21
N LYS A 237 -12.40 7.00 45.22
CA LYS A 237 -11.76 7.87 46.23
C LYS A 237 -12.24 9.32 46.11
N LYS A 238 -12.33 9.88 44.90
CA LYS A 238 -12.89 11.22 44.67
C LYS A 238 -14.36 11.32 45.06
N PHE A 239 -15.17 10.32 44.71
CA PHE A 239 -16.57 10.27 45.11
C PHE A 239 -16.71 10.23 46.63
N LYS A 240 -15.87 9.45 47.31
CA LYS A 240 -15.83 9.41 48.78
C LYS A 240 -15.41 10.76 49.38
N GLU A 241 -14.37 11.40 48.84
CA GLU A 241 -13.94 12.73 49.30
C GLU A 241 -15.03 13.80 49.12
N LEU A 242 -15.79 13.76 48.03
CA LEU A 242 -16.93 14.67 47.80
C LEU A 242 -18.10 14.42 48.75
N LEU A 243 -18.33 13.16 49.12
CA LEU A 243 -19.29 12.76 50.15
C LEU A 243 -18.85 13.23 51.53
N ASP A 244 -17.58 13.04 51.87
CA ASP A 244 -16.99 13.43 53.15
C ASP A 244 -16.94 14.96 53.31
N MET A 245 -16.82 15.72 52.21
CA MET A 245 -16.95 17.19 52.19
C MET A 245 -18.40 17.70 52.22
N GLY A 246 -19.41 16.80 52.21
CA GLY A 246 -20.82 17.17 52.25
C GLY A 246 -21.34 17.84 50.97
N VAL A 247 -20.61 17.72 49.85
CA VAL A 247 -21.05 18.21 48.53
C VAL A 247 -22.07 17.25 47.90
N LEU A 248 -21.98 15.96 48.23
CA LEU A 248 -22.89 14.91 47.79
C LEU A 248 -23.60 14.27 48.99
N THR A 249 -24.88 13.97 48.84
CA THR A 249 -25.69 13.24 49.82
C THR A 249 -25.88 11.78 49.39
N GLN A 250 -25.93 10.87 50.37
CA GLN A 250 -26.29 9.47 50.12
C GLN A 250 -27.81 9.38 49.88
N GLU A 251 -28.22 9.34 48.61
CA GLU A 251 -29.54 8.86 48.19
C GLU A 251 -29.38 7.62 47.32
#